data_AF-A0A392QVP4-F1
#
_entry.id   AF-A0A392QVP4-F1
#
_cell.length_a   1.000
_cell.length_b   1.000
_cell.length_c   1.000
_cell.angle_alpha   90.00
_cell.angle_beta   90.00
_cell.angle_gamma   90.00
#
_symmetry.space_group_name_H-M   'P 1'
#
loop_
_entity.id
_entity.type
_entity.pdbx_description
1 polymer ?
#
loop_
_entity_poly.entity_id
_entity_poly.type
_entity_poly.pdbx_seq_one_letter_code
_entity_poly.pdbx_strand_id
1 'polypeptide(L)'
;SGGIDKIFSPEKLSIDGSVSSRGPSPLPDLINVSQHKSMDTTITLIEEAVVDSQAKINALITDIDTSESSLQHLDVVKQLSQNIELMQGLLKQLRNEL
;
A
#
# COMPACT_ATOMS: atom_id res chain seq x y z
N SER A 1 -7.28 14.14 28.36
CA SER A 1 -7.51 12.87 27.64
C SER A 1 -8.67 13.09 26.69
N GLY A 2 -8.38 13.56 25.47
CA GLY A 2 -9.37 13.84 24.43
C GLY A 2 -9.02 12.99 23.22
N GLY A 3 -9.67 11.83 23.13
CA GLY A 3 -9.42 10.83 22.11
C GLY A 3 -10.06 11.20 20.77
N ILE A 4 -9.52 10.63 19.72
CA ILE A 4 -9.92 10.67 18.30
C ILE A 4 -11.40 10.32 18.01
N ASP A 5 -12.22 10.08 19.03
CA ASP A 5 -13.65 9.77 18.93
C ASP A 5 -14.49 10.87 18.26
N LYS A 6 -13.98 12.11 18.20
CA LYS A 6 -14.64 13.21 17.50
C LYS A 6 -14.42 13.24 15.99
N ILE A 7 -13.45 12.48 15.47
CA ILE A 7 -13.12 12.44 14.03
C ILE A 7 -14.18 11.64 13.25
N PHE A 8 -14.83 10.67 13.89
CA PHE A 8 -15.83 9.80 13.27
C PHE A 8 -17.28 10.17 13.60
N SER A 9 -17.51 11.24 14.36
CA SER A 9 -18.85 11.72 14.65
C SER A 9 -19.25 12.77 13.61
N PRO A 10 -20.21 12.50 12.71
CA PRO A 10 -20.79 13.57 11.91
C PRO A 10 -21.52 14.51 12.87
N GLU A 11 -20.90 15.66 13.13
CA GLU A 11 -21.48 16.74 13.92
C GLU A 11 -22.78 17.15 13.21
N LYS A 12 -23.93 16.75 13.78
CA LYS A 12 -25.24 17.16 13.28
C LYS A 12 -25.34 18.67 13.40
N LEU A 13 -25.02 19.37 12.32
CA LEU A 13 -25.39 20.76 12.14
C LEU A 13 -26.92 20.83 12.15
N SER A 14 -27.48 21.28 13.28
CA SER A 14 -28.85 21.78 13.33
C SER A 14 -28.95 22.99 12.41
N ILE A 15 -29.26 22.75 11.14
CA ILE A 15 -29.81 23.73 10.22
C ILE A 15 -31.31 23.78 10.52
N ASP A 16 -31.69 24.71 11.37
CA ASP A 16 -33.05 25.23 11.42
C ASP A 16 -33.12 26.36 10.38
N GLY A 17 -33.88 26.15 9.29
CA GLY A 17 -33.93 27.10 8.19
C GLY A 17 -34.48 26.55 6.86
N SER A 18 -35.78 26.29 6.83
CA SER A 18 -36.74 26.55 5.73
C SER A 18 -36.32 26.35 4.24
N VAL A 19 -37.03 25.41 3.61
CA VAL A 19 -37.60 25.46 2.23
C VAL A 19 -36.68 25.24 1.02
N SER A 20 -36.86 24.06 0.38
CA SER A 20 -37.22 23.87 -1.05
C SER A 20 -36.36 22.86 -1.83
N SER A 21 -37.06 22.00 -2.56
CA SER A 21 -36.61 21.06 -3.62
C SER A 21 -35.71 19.90 -3.20
N ARG A 22 -36.37 18.79 -2.85
CA ARG A 22 -35.79 17.46 -2.72
C ARG A 22 -35.63 16.86 -4.13
N GLY A 23 -34.46 17.07 -4.75
CA GLY A 23 -33.96 16.21 -5.81
C GLY A 23 -32.72 15.48 -5.30
N PRO A 24 -32.67 14.13 -5.29
CA PRO A 24 -31.43 13.43 -5.00
C PRO A 24 -30.49 13.66 -6.19
N SER A 25 -29.55 14.59 -6.06
CA SER A 25 -28.43 14.68 -6.99
C SER A 25 -27.53 13.47 -6.70
N PRO A 26 -27.33 12.53 -7.63
CA PRO A 26 -26.27 11.56 -7.47
C PRO A 26 -24.98 12.36 -7.60
N LEU A 27 -24.15 12.42 -6.56
CA LEU A 27 -22.73 12.69 -6.74
C LEU A 27 -22.14 11.36 -7.23
N PRO A 28 -21.93 11.14 -8.54
CA PRO A 28 -21.48 9.85 -9.03
C PRO A 28 -19.95 9.88 -9.08
N ASP A 29 -19.34 8.86 -8.50
CA ASP A 29 -18.04 8.30 -8.87
C ASP A 29 -16.75 9.15 -8.80
N LEU A 30 -16.78 10.47 -8.66
CA LEU A 30 -15.53 11.26 -8.63
C LEU A 30 -14.63 10.93 -7.43
N ILE A 31 -15.23 10.64 -6.27
CA ILE A 31 -14.48 10.27 -5.07
C ILE A 31 -13.83 8.90 -5.29
N ASN A 32 -14.57 7.95 -5.87
CA ASN A 32 -14.07 6.60 -6.14
C ASN A 32 -12.91 6.63 -7.14
N VAL A 33 -13.07 7.30 -8.28
CA VAL A 33 -12.05 7.37 -9.34
C VAL A 33 -10.74 8.01 -8.85
N SER A 34 -10.83 9.05 -8.01
CA SER A 34 -9.63 9.69 -7.45
C SER A 34 -8.89 8.80 -6.45
N GLN A 35 -9.62 8.01 -5.64
CA GLN A 35 -9.06 7.09 -4.66
C GLN A 35 -8.39 5.88 -5.34
N HIS A 36 -9.04 5.30 -6.36
CA HIS A 36 -8.46 4.22 -7.18
C HIS A 36 -7.15 4.67 -7.85
N LYS A 37 -7.15 5.87 -8.47
CA LYS A 37 -5.93 6.43 -9.10
C LYS A 37 -4.78 6.64 -8.11
N SER A 38 -5.08 7.07 -6.88
CA SER A 38 -4.08 7.22 -5.83
C SER A 38 -3.50 5.86 -5.40
N MET A 39 -4.36 4.84 -5.27
CA MET A 39 -3.93 3.48 -4.92
C MET A 39 -3.04 2.86 -6.00
N ASP A 40 -3.38 3.01 -7.29
CA ASP A 40 -2.56 2.54 -8.40
C ASP A 40 -1.15 3.14 -8.39
N THR A 41 -1.07 4.43 -8.10
CA THR A 41 0.21 5.15 -8.00
C THR A 41 1.05 4.62 -6.85
N THR A 42 0.43 4.45 -5.66
CA THR A 42 1.13 3.89 -4.49
C THR A 42 1.61 2.46 -4.73
N ILE A 43 0.78 1.60 -5.34
CA ILE A 43 1.16 0.21 -5.65
C ILE A 43 2.32 0.16 -6.62
N THR A 44 2.31 1.02 -7.64
CA THR A 44 3.42 1.11 -8.60
C THR A 44 4.73 1.50 -7.92
N LEU A 45 4.70 2.46 -6.99
CA LEU A 45 5.89 2.85 -6.21
C LEU A 45 6.39 1.71 -5.31
N ILE A 46 5.47 0.93 -4.71
CA ILE A 46 5.86 -0.23 -3.89
C ILE A 46 6.49 -1.32 -4.77
N GLU A 47 5.92 -1.61 -5.93
CA GLU A 47 6.48 -2.58 -6.87
C GLU A 47 7.89 -2.20 -7.31
N GLU A 48 8.13 -0.93 -7.63
CA GLU A 48 9.46 -0.42 -7.97
C GLU A 48 10.46 -0.64 -6.82
N ALA A 49 10.08 -0.25 -5.61
CA ALA A 49 10.92 -0.43 -4.42
C ALA A 49 11.22 -1.91 -4.12
N VAL A 50 10.26 -2.80 -4.38
CA VAL A 50 10.39 -4.25 -4.21
C VAL A 50 11.34 -4.84 -5.25
N VAL A 51 11.26 -4.41 -6.52
CA VAL A 51 12.20 -4.83 -7.57
C VAL A 51 13.62 -4.38 -7.27
N ASP A 52 13.81 -3.12 -6.87
CA ASP A 52 15.12 -2.60 -6.46
C ASP A 52 15.69 -3.36 -5.25
N SER A 53 14.84 -3.67 -4.26
CA SER A 53 15.24 -4.47 -3.09
C SER A 53 15.68 -5.88 -3.49
N GLN A 54 14.95 -6.54 -4.40
CA GLN A 54 15.33 -7.86 -4.91
C GLN A 54 16.68 -7.84 -5.62
N ALA A 55 16.96 -6.80 -6.43
CA ALA A 55 18.24 -6.65 -7.10
C ALA A 55 19.40 -6.51 -6.10
N LYS A 56 19.21 -5.72 -5.04
CA LYS A 56 20.20 -5.54 -3.96
C LYS A 56 20.44 -6.82 -3.17
N ILE A 57 19.39 -7.60 -2.90
CA ILE A 57 19.51 -8.90 -2.23
C ILE A 57 20.29 -9.89 -3.10
N ASN A 58 20.00 -9.96 -4.40
CA ASN A 58 20.72 -10.85 -5.31
C ASN A 58 22.21 -10.51 -5.39
N ALA A 59 22.55 -9.22 -5.41
CA ALA A 59 23.93 -8.76 -5.33
C ALA A 59 24.59 -9.20 -4.02
N LEU A 60 23.91 -9.01 -2.88
CA LEU A 60 24.41 -9.42 -1.57
C LEU A 60 24.63 -10.93 -1.45
N ILE A 61 23.73 -11.75 -2.01
CA ILE A 61 23.90 -13.21 -2.07
C ILE A 61 25.17 -13.57 -2.82
N THR A 62 25.40 -12.94 -3.98
CA THR A 62 26.60 -13.17 -4.81
C THR A 62 27.88 -12.78 -4.06
N ASP A 63 27.87 -11.63 -3.39
CA ASP A 63 29.01 -11.14 -2.61
C ASP A 63 29.31 -12.06 -1.41
N ILE A 64 28.28 -12.61 -0.76
CA ILE A 64 28.45 -13.57 0.35
C ILE A 64 28.95 -14.91 -0.16
N ASP A 65 28.39 -15.44 -1.25
CA ASP A 65 28.78 -16.74 -1.83
C ASP A 65 30.25 -16.75 -2.30
N THR A 66 30.78 -15.59 -2.68
CA THR A 66 32.19 -15.42 -3.07
C THR A 66 33.14 -15.21 -1.89
N SER A 67 32.60 -15.01 -0.67
CA SER A 67 33.38 -14.75 0.54
C SER A 67 33.38 -15.98 1.46
N GLU A 68 34.54 -16.63 1.64
CA GLU A 68 34.70 -17.88 2.41
C GLU A 68 34.24 -17.82 3.89
N SER A 69 33.98 -16.62 4.43
CA SER A 69 33.75 -16.39 5.87
C SER A 69 32.28 -16.48 6.32
N SER A 70 31.30 -16.47 5.41
CA SER A 70 29.95 -15.94 5.73
C SER A 70 28.75 -16.87 5.43
N LEU A 71 28.93 -18.20 5.47
CA LEU A 71 27.84 -19.14 5.19
C LEU A 71 26.61 -18.97 6.11
N GLN A 72 26.80 -18.55 7.37
CA GLN A 72 25.69 -18.33 8.31
C GLN A 72 24.81 -17.12 7.95
N HIS A 73 25.38 -16.10 7.29
CA HIS A 73 24.60 -14.94 6.85
C HIS A 73 23.87 -15.20 5.54
N LEU A 74 24.35 -16.15 4.74
CA LEU A 74 23.73 -16.53 3.47
C LEU A 74 22.30 -17.03 3.64
N ASP A 75 22.06 -17.89 4.63
CA ASP A 75 20.72 -18.44 4.89
C ASP A 75 19.71 -17.35 5.27
N VAL A 76 20.16 -16.34 6.05
CA VAL A 76 19.33 -15.19 6.42
C VAL A 76 19.00 -14.34 5.19
N VAL A 77 19.97 -14.10 4.31
CA VAL A 77 19.77 -13.31 3.09
C VAL A 77 18.88 -14.06 2.08
N LYS A 78 19.02 -15.39 1.97
CA LYS A 78 18.12 -16.22 1.16
C LYS A 78 16.67 -16.19 1.66
N GLN A 79 16.46 -16.23 2.98
CA GLN A 79 15.13 -16.05 3.55
C GLN A 79 14.56 -14.65 3.26
N LEU A 80 15.40 -13.61 3.28
CA LEU A 80 14.97 -12.27 2.89
C LEU A 80 14.54 -12.21 1.42
N SER A 81 15.26 -12.88 0.51
CA SER A 81 14.86 -13.02 -0.89
C SER A 81 13.47 -13.64 -1.03
N GLN A 82 13.20 -14.75 -0.31
CA GLN A 82 11.90 -15.41 -0.33
C GLN A 82 10.78 -14.49 0.15
N ASN A 83 11.02 -13.68 1.18
CA ASN A 83 10.04 -12.71 1.67
C ASN A 83 9.72 -11.63 0.63
N ILE A 84 10.73 -11.15 -0.11
CA ILE A 84 10.52 -10.16 -1.18
C ILE A 84 9.74 -10.79 -2.36
N GLU A 85 10.02 -12.04 -2.73
CA GLU A 85 9.22 -12.78 -3.73
C GLU A 85 7.75 -12.94 -3.29
N LEU A 86 7.51 -13.24 -2.02
CA LEU A 86 6.16 -13.27 -1.46
C LEU A 86 5.47 -11.90 -1.57
N MET A 87 6.18 -10.80 -1.26
CA MET A 87 5.65 -9.45 -1.44
C MET A 87 5.28 -9.16 -2.89
N GLN A 88 6.11 -9.56 -3.86
CA GLN A 88 5.78 -9.43 -5.29
C GLN A 88 4.50 -10.18 -5.65
N GLY A 89 4.36 -11.41 -5.14
CA GLY A 89 3.15 -12.22 -5.33
C GLY A 89 1.90 -11.55 -4.76
N LEU A 90 1.99 -11.01 -3.55
CA LEU A 90 0.88 -10.29 -2.90
C LEU A 90 0.52 -9.00 -3.63
N LEU A 91 1.50 -8.23 -4.12
CA LEU A 91 1.24 -7.02 -4.92
C LEU A 91 0.53 -7.35 -6.23
N LYS A 92 0.90 -8.46 -6.88
CA LYS A 92 0.22 -8.94 -8.08
C LYS A 92 -1.24 -9.32 -7.79
N GLN A 93 -1.50 -9.99 -6.66
CA GLN A 93 -2.86 -10.29 -6.23
C GLN A 93 -3.64 -8.99 -5.94
N LEU A 94 -3.04 -8.07 -5.19
CA LEU A 94 -3.66 -6.78 -4.87
C LEU A 94 -4.04 -5.99 -6.13
N ARG A 95 -3.20 -6.01 -7.17
CA ARG A 95 -3.51 -5.37 -8.47
C ARG A 95 -4.70 -5.99 -9.19
N ASN A 96 -4.94 -7.29 -9.02
CA ASN A 96 -6.05 -7.96 -9.68
C ASN A 96 -7.40 -7.69 -8.97
N GLU A 97 -7.36 -7.29 -7.70
CA GLU A 97 -8.54 -7.01 -6.87
C GLU A 97 -8.96 -5.53 -6.88
N LEU A 98 -8.19 -4.66 -7.56
CA LEU A 98 -8.46 -3.22 -7.70
C LEU A 98 -9.05 -2.87 -9.06
#